data_AF-A0A953LRJ4-F1
#
_entry.id   AF-A0A953LRJ4-F1
#
_cell.length_a   1.000
_cell.length_b   1.000
_cell.length_c   1.000
_cell.angle_alpha   90.00
_cell.angle_beta   90.00
_cell.angle_gamma   90.00
#
_symmetry.space_group_name_H-M   'P 1'
#
loop_
_entity.id
_entity.type
_entity.pdbx_description
1 polymer ?
#
loop_
_entity_poly.entity_id
_entity_poly.type
_entity_poly.pdbx_seq_one_letter_code
_entity_poly.pdbx_strand_id
1 'polypeptide(L)' 'TRTARGGARVIFRTAAEPSLLAGRVAEETLSHWHYEAERSHDYTARDRSAIYGGFHLYVFKG' A
#
# COMPACT_ATOMS: atom_id res chain seq x y z
N THR A 1 -5.25 12.93 7.31
CA THR A 1 -5.73 11.60 7.76
C THR A 1 -6.94 11.72 8.69
N ARG A 2 -8.04 12.30 8.19
CA ARG A 2 -9.19 12.72 9.03
C ARG A 2 -10.05 11.56 9.58
N THR A 3 -9.96 10.38 8.97
CA THR A 3 -10.83 9.22 9.22
C THR A 3 -10.08 7.95 9.59
N ALA A 4 -8.74 7.96 9.53
CA ALA A 4 -7.93 6.79 9.80
C ALA A 4 -7.59 6.72 11.30
N ARG A 5 -7.94 5.60 11.96
CA ARG A 5 -7.44 5.29 13.31
C ARG A 5 -6.01 4.75 13.20
N GLY A 6 -5.15 5.00 14.19
CA GLY A 6 -3.81 4.42 14.25
C GLY A 6 -3.82 2.92 13.92
N GLY A 7 -2.93 2.49 13.01
CA GLY A 7 -2.89 1.13 12.49
C GLY A 7 -3.90 0.81 11.38
N ALA A 8 -4.70 1.77 10.91
CA ALA A 8 -5.58 1.59 9.75
C ALA A 8 -4.79 1.15 8.51
N ARG A 9 -5.39 0.29 7.69
CA ARG A 9 -4.73 -0.33 6.54
C ARG A 9 -5.38 0.13 5.25
N VAL A 10 -4.55 0.52 4.28
CA VAL A 10 -4.95 0.74 2.89
C VAL A 10 -4.33 -0.36 2.06
N ILE A 11 -5.16 -0.99 1.22
CA ILE A 11 -4.74 -2.04 0.31
C ILE A 11 -5.21 -1.65 -1.09
N PHE A 12 -4.34 -1.80 -2.08
CA PHE A 12 -4.70 -1.68 -3.49
C PHE A 12 -3.86 -2.63 -4.35
N ARG A 13 -4.32 -2.85 -5.59
CA ARG A 13 -3.66 -3.70 -6.59
C ARG A 13 -3.30 -2.89 -7.82
N THR A 14 -2.15 -3.18 -8.41
CA THR A 14 -1.75 -2.60 -9.71
C THR A 14 -0.75 -3.50 -10.41
N ALA A 15 -0.66 -3.40 -11.74
CA ALA A 15 0.29 -4.18 -12.54
C ALA A 15 1.77 -3.90 -12.20
N ALA A 16 2.07 -2.75 -11.58
CA ALA A 16 3.43 -2.39 -11.20
C ALA A 16 3.87 -3.09 -9.90
N GLU A 17 5.12 -3.56 -9.87
CA GLU A 17 5.74 -4.13 -8.67
C GLU A 17 6.09 -3.06 -7.61
N PRO A 18 6.64 -1.87 -7.98
CA PRO A 18 6.78 -0.77 -7.03
C PRO A 18 5.44 -0.06 -6.77
N SER A 19 5.26 0.47 -5.57
CA SER A 19 4.10 1.31 -5.26
C SER A 19 4.07 2.56 -6.14
N LEU A 20 2.93 2.82 -6.77
CA LEU A 20 2.72 3.96 -7.67
C LEU A 20 2.45 5.28 -6.93
N LEU A 21 2.27 5.27 -5.61
CA LEU A 21 1.75 6.44 -4.89
C LEU A 21 2.79 7.56 -4.75
N ALA A 22 4.09 7.24 -4.74
CA ALA A 22 5.15 8.24 -4.71
C ALA A 22 5.05 9.16 -5.94
N GLY A 23 5.01 10.47 -5.73
CA GLY A 23 4.84 11.47 -6.78
C GLY A 23 3.42 11.60 -7.34
N ARG A 24 2.46 10.77 -6.92
CA ARG A 24 1.04 10.84 -7.32
C ARG A 24 0.11 11.25 -6.19
N VAL A 25 0.53 11.03 -4.95
CA VAL A 25 -0.15 11.49 -3.73
C VAL A 25 0.71 12.56 -3.09
N ALA A 26 0.07 13.62 -2.58
CA ALA A 26 0.75 14.68 -1.83
C ALA A 26 1.61 14.10 -0.71
N GLU A 27 2.85 14.55 -0.60
CA GLU A 27 3.85 13.99 0.32
C GLU A 27 3.38 14.13 1.77
N GLU A 28 2.71 15.24 2.12
CA GLU A 28 2.14 15.47 3.44
C GLU A 28 1.15 14.36 3.79
N THR A 29 0.31 13.95 2.83
CA THR A 29 -0.64 12.86 3.03
C THR A 29 0.07 11.53 3.15
N LEU A 30 1.02 11.24 2.26
CA LEU A 30 1.69 9.94 2.19
C LEU A 30 2.66 9.70 3.36
N SER A 31 3.26 10.77 3.90
CA SER A 31 4.21 10.74 5.02
C SER A 31 3.61 10.14 6.30
N HIS A 32 2.29 10.25 6.46
CA HIS A 32 1.54 9.65 7.56
C HIS A 32 1.38 8.13 7.47
N TRP A 33 1.75 7.52 6.35
CA TRP A 33 1.60 6.09 6.10
C TRP A 33 2.97 5.42 6.00
N HIS A 34 3.04 4.18 6.46
CA HIS A 34 4.18 3.30 6.29
C HIS A 34 3.85 2.27 5.20
N TYR A 35 4.70 2.18 4.19
CA TYR A 35 4.59 1.15 3.16
C TYR A 35 5.23 -0.15 3.64
N GLU A 36 4.44 -1.22 3.70
CA GLU A 36 4.86 -2.54 4.16
C GLU A 36 5.41 -3.35 2.98
N ALA A 37 6.63 -3.05 2.54
CA ALA A 37 7.20 -3.61 1.31
C ALA A 37 7.30 -5.15 1.33
N GLU A 38 7.84 -5.73 2.40
CA GLU A 38 8.02 -7.19 2.50
C GLU A 38 6.69 -7.93 2.52
N ARG A 39 5.71 -7.44 3.30
CA ARG A 39 4.36 -8.03 3.34
C ARG A 39 3.64 -7.87 2.01
N SER A 40 3.82 -6.74 1.33
CA SER A 40 3.26 -6.49 -0.01
C SER A 40 3.77 -7.54 -1.01
N HIS A 41 5.08 -7.82 -1.00
CA HIS A 41 5.67 -8.85 -1.84
C HIS A 41 5.20 -10.26 -1.47
N ASP A 42 5.20 -10.61 -0.18
CA ASP A 42 4.72 -11.92 0.31
C ASP A 42 3.24 -12.16 -0.06
N TYR A 43 2.37 -11.16 0.08
CA TYR A 43 0.97 -11.26 -0.33
C TYR A 43 0.80 -11.37 -1.84
N THR A 44 1.66 -10.71 -2.62
CA THR A 44 1.69 -10.86 -4.08
C THR A 44 2.03 -12.30 -4.46
N ALA A 45 3.08 -12.88 -3.86
CA ALA A 45 3.52 -14.24 -4.16
C ALA A 45 2.48 -15.32 -3.81
N ARG A 46 1.62 -15.05 -2.81
CA ARG A 46 0.55 -15.97 -2.39
C ARG A 46 -0.73 -15.83 -3.20
N ASP A 47 -0.89 -14.75 -3.97
CA ASP A 47 -2.12 -14.52 -4.71
C ASP A 47 -2.18 -15.35 -6.00
N ARG A 48 -3.08 -16.34 -5.99
CA ARG A 48 -3.31 -17.25 -7.13
C ARG A 48 -4.32 -16.72 -8.15
N SER A 49 -4.84 -15.52 -7.91
CA SER A 49 -5.86 -14.83 -8.69
C SER A 49 -5.42 -13.43 -9.09
N ALA A 50 -4.11 -13.23 -9.27
CA ALA A 50 -3.47 -11.93 -9.53
C ALA A 50 -3.79 -11.34 -10.93
N ILE A 51 -5.07 -11.16 -11.24
CA ILE A 51 -5.57 -10.54 -12.48
C ILE A 51 -5.12 -9.06 -12.56
N TYR A 52 -4.91 -8.42 -11.40
CA TYR A 52 -4.59 -6.99 -11.28
C TYR A 52 -3.13 -6.70 -10.88
N GLY A 53 -2.24 -7.70 -10.84
CA GLY A 53 -0.80 -7.49 -10.59
C GLY A 53 -0.39 -7.53 -9.11
N GLY A 54 0.52 -6.65 -8.67
CA GLY A 54 1.07 -6.58 -7.32
C GLY A 54 0.06 -6.18 -6.23
N PHE A 55 0.30 -6.65 -5.00
CA PHE A 55 -0.41 -6.28 -3.78
C PHE A 55 0.38 -5.23 -3.02
N HIS A 56 -0.26 -4.12 -2.65
CA HIS A 56 0.37 -3.04 -1.89
C HIS A 56 -0.36 -2.79 -0.58
N LEU A 57 0.38 -2.80 0.52
CA LEU A 57 -0.11 -2.49 1.87
C LEU A 57 0.52 -1.21 2.40
N TYR A 58 -0.33 -0.28 2.80
CA TYR A 58 0.04 0.87 3.61
C TYR A 58 -0.63 0.80 4.98
N VAL A 59 0.10 1.19 6.02
CA VAL A 59 -0.39 1.24 7.41
C VAL A 59 -0.28 2.66 7.93
N PHE A 60 -1.37 3.20 8.45
CA PHE A 60 -1.39 4.53 9.05
C PHE A 60 -0.60 4.54 10.36
N LYS A 61 0.35 5.47 10.47
CA LYS A 61 1.26 5.55 11.62
C LYS A 61 0.56 6.02 12.91
N GLY A 62 -0.55 6.75 12.80
CA GLY A 62 -1.22 7.41 13.94
C GLY A 62 -0.83 8.87 14.01
#